data_AF-A0A7L3DLC1-F1
#
_entry.id   AF-A0A7L3DLC1-F1
#
_cell.length_a   1.000
_cell.length_b   1.000
_cell.length_c   1.000
_cell.angle_alpha   90.00
_cell.angle_beta   90.00
_cell.angle_gamma   90.00
#
_symmetry.space_group_name_H-M   'P 1'
#
loop_
_entity.id
_entity.type
_entity.pdbx_description
1 polymer ?
#
loop_
_entity_poly.entity_id
_entity_poly.type
_entity_poly.pdbx_seq_one_letter_code
_entity_poly.pdbx_strand_id
1 'polypeptide(L)'
;MKPYAPAFVLLWSAVEIARAAKIVVVPPIMFESHLYIFKTLASALHDQGHQTVFLLSEGREIPPSNHYRLQRYPGIFNSSTSDDFLQSKMRSIFSGRLTALELFDILDHYSKNCDMIVGNRNLMRTLKQEKFDLLLVDPNEMCGFVIAHLLGVKYAVFSTGLWYPAEVGAPAPLSYVPEFNSLLTDHMNLFERIKNTVVYLISRFGVSFLVLPKYERIMQKHKVLPERSMYDLVHGSSLWMLCTDVALEFPRPTLPNVVYVGGILTKPASPLPEDLQTWVNGANENGFVLVSFGAGVKYLSEDIANKLAHALARLPQRVIWRFSGNKPRNLGNNTKLIEWLPQNDLLGHSNIKAFLSHGGLNSIFETMYHGVPVVGIPLFGDHYDTMTRVQAKGMGILLNWKTITENELYEALVKVINDPSYRQRAQRLSEIHKDQPGHPVNRTVYWINYILRHNGAQHLRAAVYSISLYQYFLLDIAFVVLVGAALLYYILARITKFIRKQSKHLWSSDEHSAVNGHYQNGIPNGKYRRNGHIKHE
;
A
#
# COMPACT_ATOMS: atom_id res chain seq x y z
N MET A 1 52.01 -39.33 12.45
CA MET A 1 50.91 -38.41 12.81
C MET A 1 50.15 -38.09 11.54
N LYS A 2 48.91 -38.56 11.40
CA LYS A 2 48.10 -38.49 10.17
C LYS A 2 47.57 -37.06 9.92
N PRO A 3 47.48 -36.58 8.67
CA PRO A 3 47.05 -35.23 8.35
C PRO A 3 45.52 -35.18 8.27
N TYR A 4 44.85 -35.00 9.41
CA TYR A 4 43.39 -34.78 9.44
C TYR A 4 42.99 -33.30 9.26
N ALA A 5 43.97 -32.40 9.19
CA ALA A 5 43.75 -30.96 9.00
C ALA A 5 42.96 -30.58 7.73
N PRO A 6 43.23 -31.14 6.52
CA PRO A 6 42.49 -30.74 5.33
C PRO A 6 41.05 -31.26 5.31
N ALA A 7 40.76 -32.38 5.98
CA ALA A 7 39.39 -32.91 6.09
C ALA A 7 38.52 -32.04 7.01
N PHE A 8 39.11 -31.48 8.08
CA PHE A 8 38.41 -30.54 8.96
C PHE A 8 38.13 -29.20 8.28
N VAL A 9 39.05 -28.70 7.44
CA VAL A 9 38.82 -27.47 6.66
C VAL A 9 37.76 -27.68 5.58
N LEU A 10 37.75 -28.84 4.91
CA LEU A 10 36.71 -29.20 3.94
C LEU A 10 35.32 -29.38 4.56
N LEU A 11 35.25 -29.96 5.77
CA LEU A 11 34.02 -30.01 6.57
C LEU A 11 33.58 -28.63 7.05
N TRP A 12 34.52 -27.72 7.39
CA TRP A 12 34.16 -26.35 7.76
C TRP A 12 33.71 -25.49 6.57
N SER A 13 34.21 -25.75 5.36
CA SER A 13 33.75 -25.10 4.13
C SER A 13 32.48 -25.72 3.55
N ALA A 14 32.20 -27.01 3.82
CA ALA A 14 30.93 -27.65 3.48
C ALA A 14 29.82 -27.34 4.51
N VAL A 15 30.22 -26.95 5.71
CA VAL A 15 29.36 -26.28 6.69
C VAL A 15 29.58 -24.76 6.55
N GLU A 16 29.22 -24.20 5.39
CA GLU A 16 28.52 -22.92 5.49
C GLU A 16 27.34 -23.22 6.41
N ILE A 17 27.47 -22.84 7.69
CA ILE A 17 26.45 -23.03 8.70
C ILE A 17 25.19 -22.40 8.11
N ALA A 18 24.28 -23.23 7.59
CA ALA A 18 22.93 -22.83 7.26
C ALA A 18 22.33 -22.42 8.61
N ARG A 19 22.53 -21.17 8.98
CA ARG A 19 22.17 -20.66 10.29
C ARG A 19 20.66 -20.53 10.28
N ALA A 20 20.01 -21.55 10.83
CA ALA A 20 18.60 -21.58 11.10
C ALA A 20 18.21 -20.38 11.96
N ALA A 21 17.75 -19.31 11.31
CA ALA A 21 17.27 -18.11 12.00
C ALA A 21 15.93 -18.37 12.69
N LYS A 22 15.74 -17.80 13.88
CA LYS A 22 14.43 -17.76 14.54
C LYS A 22 13.73 -16.44 14.20
N ILE A 23 12.61 -16.54 13.51
CA ILE A 23 11.86 -15.41 12.96
C ILE A 23 10.52 -15.31 13.67
N VAL A 24 10.23 -14.15 14.25
CA VAL A 24 8.90 -13.86 14.82
C VAL A 24 8.07 -13.05 13.85
N VAL A 25 6.79 -13.39 13.76
CA VAL A 25 5.82 -12.72 12.90
C VAL A 25 4.64 -12.27 13.74
N VAL A 26 4.25 -11.01 13.57
CA VAL A 26 3.11 -10.40 14.26
C VAL A 26 2.02 -10.13 13.22
N PRO A 27 1.13 -11.10 12.94
CA PRO A 27 0.11 -10.92 11.91
C PRO A 27 -1.05 -10.05 12.43
N PRO A 28 -1.77 -9.34 11.54
CA PRO A 28 -2.90 -8.51 11.93
C PRO A 28 -4.03 -9.31 12.58
N ILE A 29 -4.64 -8.75 13.63
CA ILE A 29 -5.57 -9.46 14.52
C ILE A 29 -6.96 -9.79 13.96
N MET A 30 -7.37 -9.19 12.83
CA MET A 30 -8.74 -9.33 12.31
C MET A 30 -8.84 -10.11 11.00
N PHE A 31 -7.83 -10.01 10.13
CA PHE A 31 -7.95 -10.48 8.74
C PHE A 31 -7.25 -11.81 8.52
N GLU A 32 -8.04 -12.88 8.38
CA GLU A 32 -7.53 -14.24 8.10
C GLU A 32 -6.77 -14.35 6.78
N SER A 33 -7.12 -13.54 5.78
CA SER A 33 -6.40 -13.49 4.50
C SER A 33 -4.91 -13.13 4.66
N HIS A 34 -4.57 -12.25 5.61
CA HIS A 34 -3.18 -11.89 5.89
C HIS A 34 -2.45 -13.05 6.58
N LEU A 35 -3.15 -13.77 7.45
CA LEU A 35 -2.60 -14.91 8.16
C LEU A 35 -2.22 -16.05 7.21
N TYR A 36 -3.01 -16.29 6.16
CA TYR A 36 -2.68 -17.28 5.13
C TYR A 36 -1.39 -16.97 4.38
N ILE A 37 -1.11 -15.69 4.12
CA ILE A 37 0.16 -15.26 3.51
C ILE A 37 1.32 -15.67 4.44
N PHE A 38 1.26 -15.27 5.71
CA PHE A 38 2.32 -15.57 6.66
C PHE A 38 2.47 -17.08 6.91
N LYS A 39 1.39 -17.86 6.91
CA LYS A 39 1.45 -19.34 6.99
C LYS A 39 2.19 -19.95 5.80
N THR A 40 1.91 -19.44 4.60
CA THR A 40 2.59 -19.89 3.38
C THR A 40 4.09 -19.59 3.45
N LEU A 41 4.44 -18.37 3.88
CA LEU A 41 5.83 -17.98 4.09
C LEU A 41 6.52 -18.80 5.18
N ALA A 42 5.85 -19.06 6.31
CA ALA A 42 6.40 -19.86 7.40
C ALA A 42 6.73 -21.28 6.96
N SER A 43 5.90 -21.88 6.08
CA SER A 43 6.16 -23.20 5.49
C SER A 43 7.41 -23.17 4.63
N ALA A 44 7.54 -22.20 3.72
CA ALA A 44 8.73 -22.07 2.88
C ALA A 44 10.01 -21.70 3.66
N LEU A 45 9.90 -20.92 4.73
CA LEU A 45 11.01 -20.62 5.64
C LEU A 45 11.45 -21.86 6.41
N HIS A 46 10.48 -22.67 6.86
CA HIS A 46 10.74 -23.95 7.51
C HIS A 46 11.49 -24.93 6.60
N ASP A 47 11.12 -25.01 5.32
CA ASP A 47 11.80 -25.85 4.33
C ASP A 47 13.26 -25.43 4.11
N GLN A 48 13.60 -24.18 4.42
CA GLN A 48 14.97 -23.64 4.43
C GLN A 48 15.66 -23.74 5.82
N GLY A 49 15.05 -24.42 6.77
CA GLY A 49 15.58 -24.66 8.11
C GLY A 49 15.30 -23.54 9.13
N HIS A 50 14.56 -22.49 8.79
CA HIS A 50 14.22 -21.42 9.73
C HIS A 50 13.10 -21.82 10.70
N GLN A 51 13.14 -21.25 11.90
CA GLN A 51 12.08 -21.43 12.89
C GLN A 51 11.17 -20.21 12.90
N THR A 52 9.91 -20.38 12.51
CA THR A 52 8.93 -19.29 12.54
C THR A 52 8.07 -19.37 13.81
N VAL A 53 7.87 -18.24 14.48
CA VAL A 53 6.98 -18.10 15.64
C VAL A 53 5.91 -17.05 15.36
N PHE A 54 4.63 -17.44 15.38
CA PHE A 54 3.52 -16.50 15.31
C PHE A 54 3.14 -16.00 16.69
N LEU A 55 3.12 -14.67 16.85
CA LEU A 55 2.54 -14.03 18.04
C LEU A 55 1.05 -13.81 17.81
N LEU A 56 0.20 -14.58 18.49
CA LEU A 56 -1.25 -14.59 18.25
C LEU A 56 -2.05 -14.37 19.52
N SER A 57 -3.20 -13.73 19.38
CA SER A 57 -4.18 -13.66 20.46
C SER A 57 -4.70 -15.06 20.81
N GLU A 58 -5.00 -15.28 22.08
CA GLU A 58 -5.69 -16.46 22.59
C GLU A 58 -7.05 -16.66 21.90
N GLY A 59 -7.38 -17.91 21.58
CA GLY A 59 -8.60 -18.27 20.83
C GLY A 59 -8.59 -17.88 19.35
N ARG A 60 -7.49 -17.29 18.83
CA ARG A 60 -7.28 -17.23 17.38
C ARG A 60 -6.75 -18.57 16.89
N GLU A 61 -7.61 -19.32 16.20
CA GLU A 61 -7.32 -20.67 15.77
C GLU A 61 -6.61 -20.71 14.42
N ILE A 62 -5.52 -21.48 14.37
CA ILE A 62 -4.80 -21.84 13.15
C ILE A 62 -4.55 -23.34 13.23
N PRO A 63 -4.68 -24.09 12.11
CA PRO A 63 -4.35 -25.52 12.11
C PRO A 63 -2.95 -25.79 12.68
N PRO A 64 -2.78 -26.83 13.51
CA PRO A 64 -1.46 -27.20 14.00
C PRO A 64 -0.56 -27.61 12.82
N SER A 65 0.72 -27.24 12.90
CA SER A 65 1.71 -27.56 11.88
C SER A 65 3.11 -27.61 12.50
N ASN A 66 3.98 -28.46 11.94
CA ASN A 66 5.39 -28.48 12.31
C ASN A 66 6.20 -27.32 11.71
N HIS A 67 5.59 -26.54 10.81
CA HIS A 67 6.27 -25.44 10.10
C HIS A 67 6.40 -24.15 10.94
N TYR A 68 5.60 -24.01 11.99
CA TYR A 68 5.62 -22.83 12.85
C TYR A 68 5.22 -23.17 14.28
N ARG A 69 5.71 -22.36 15.22
CA ARG A 69 5.27 -22.36 16.61
C ARG A 69 4.33 -21.21 16.88
N LEU A 70 3.49 -21.36 17.90
CA LEU A 70 2.56 -20.32 18.34
C LEU A 70 3.00 -19.79 19.71
N GLN A 71 3.19 -18.48 19.82
CA GLN A 71 3.27 -17.78 21.09
C GLN A 71 1.95 -17.05 21.30
N ARG A 72 1.19 -17.46 22.31
CA ARG A 72 -0.12 -16.88 22.59
C ARG A 72 -0.04 -15.76 23.63
N TYR A 73 -0.98 -14.82 23.54
CA TYR A 73 -1.19 -13.75 24.51
C TYR A 73 -2.68 -13.44 24.68
N PRO A 74 -3.12 -12.93 25.85
CA PRO A 74 -4.48 -12.47 26.03
C PRO A 74 -4.68 -11.18 25.22
N GLY A 75 -5.27 -11.28 24.03
CA GLY A 75 -5.55 -10.15 23.16
C GLY A 75 -7.03 -9.75 23.15
N ILE A 76 -7.36 -8.73 22.36
CA ILE A 76 -8.72 -8.19 22.28
C ILE A 76 -9.71 -9.08 21.51
N PHE A 77 -9.20 -9.92 20.60
CA PHE A 77 -10.03 -10.75 19.73
C PHE A 77 -9.56 -12.20 19.70
N ASN A 78 -10.52 -13.10 19.60
CA ASN A 78 -10.37 -14.48 19.13
C ASN A 78 -10.96 -14.61 17.72
N SER A 79 -10.94 -15.81 17.12
CA SER A 79 -11.46 -16.01 15.76
C SER A 79 -12.92 -15.58 15.58
N SER A 80 -13.82 -15.92 16.53
CA SER A 80 -15.24 -15.55 16.44
C SER A 80 -15.46 -14.04 16.60
N THR A 81 -14.90 -13.46 17.65
CA THR A 81 -15.11 -12.05 18.00
C THR A 81 -14.49 -11.10 16.96
N SER A 82 -13.38 -11.49 16.34
CA SER A 82 -12.82 -10.74 15.20
C SER A 82 -13.76 -10.76 13.99
N ASP A 83 -14.35 -11.91 13.68
CA ASP A 83 -15.32 -12.05 12.60
C ASP A 83 -16.60 -11.27 12.89
N ASP A 84 -17.17 -11.39 14.10
CA ASP A 84 -18.35 -10.63 14.53
C ASP A 84 -18.11 -9.12 14.43
N PHE A 85 -16.93 -8.67 14.86
CA PHE A 85 -16.52 -7.28 14.72
C PHE A 85 -16.50 -6.86 13.24
N LEU A 86 -15.82 -7.59 12.36
CA LEU A 86 -15.78 -7.28 10.92
C LEU A 86 -17.18 -7.30 10.29
N GLN A 87 -18.03 -8.28 10.62
CA GLN A 87 -19.40 -8.34 10.11
C GLN A 87 -20.23 -7.15 10.61
N SER A 88 -20.01 -6.67 11.84
CA SER A 88 -20.66 -5.44 12.34
C SER A 88 -20.27 -4.20 11.51
N LYS A 89 -19.01 -4.11 11.09
CA LYS A 89 -18.51 -3.05 10.19
C LYS A 89 -19.16 -3.14 8.83
N MET A 90 -19.28 -4.35 8.27
CA MET A 90 -19.95 -4.55 7.00
C MET A 90 -21.42 -4.12 7.07
N ARG A 91 -22.14 -4.54 8.11
CA ARG A 91 -23.54 -4.11 8.34
C ARG A 91 -23.66 -2.58 8.39
N SER A 92 -22.74 -1.92 9.09
CA SER A 92 -22.77 -0.46 9.21
C SER A 92 -22.44 0.28 7.90
N ILE A 93 -21.50 -0.25 7.12
CA ILE A 93 -21.18 0.28 5.79
C ILE A 93 -22.40 0.14 4.86
N PHE A 94 -23.04 -1.04 4.85
CA PHE A 94 -24.26 -1.27 4.07
C PHE A 94 -25.45 -0.44 4.56
N SER A 95 -25.50 -0.04 5.83
CA SER A 95 -26.53 0.88 6.34
C SER A 95 -26.25 2.37 6.04
N GLY A 96 -25.24 2.67 5.21
CA GLY A 96 -24.94 4.02 4.74
C GLY A 96 -23.91 4.80 5.58
N ARG A 97 -23.29 4.18 6.60
CA ARG A 97 -22.24 4.84 7.37
C ARG A 97 -20.99 5.07 6.51
N LEU A 98 -20.27 6.15 6.79
CA LEU A 98 -19.02 6.47 6.09
C LEU A 98 -17.95 5.41 6.36
N THR A 99 -17.48 4.76 5.31
CA THR A 99 -16.44 3.71 5.37
C THR A 99 -15.17 4.18 6.09
N ALA A 100 -14.81 5.46 5.96
CA ALA A 100 -13.65 6.03 6.65
C ALA A 100 -13.76 5.96 8.19
N LEU A 101 -14.97 6.15 8.75
CA LEU A 101 -15.19 6.06 10.20
C LEU A 101 -15.01 4.63 10.70
N GLU A 102 -15.49 3.64 9.96
CA GLU A 102 -15.29 2.23 10.31
C GLU A 102 -13.82 1.81 10.20
N LEU A 103 -13.08 2.37 9.24
CA LEU A 103 -11.64 2.15 9.14
C LEU A 103 -10.88 2.76 10.33
N PHE A 104 -11.26 3.95 10.79
CA PHE A 104 -10.67 4.52 12.01
C PHE A 104 -10.92 3.66 13.25
N ASP A 105 -12.10 3.05 13.38
CA ASP A 105 -12.40 2.15 14.49
C ASP A 105 -11.57 0.86 14.42
N ILE A 106 -11.37 0.31 13.22
CA ILE A 106 -10.43 -0.82 12.99
C ILE A 106 -9.01 -0.43 13.45
N LEU A 107 -8.50 0.73 13.03
CA LEU A 107 -7.16 1.22 13.43
C LEU A 107 -7.04 1.46 14.94
N ASP A 108 -8.12 1.88 15.60
CA ASP A 108 -8.14 2.05 17.04
C ASP A 108 -7.96 0.72 17.79
N HIS A 109 -8.62 -0.34 17.31
CA HIS A 109 -8.49 -1.69 17.88
C HIS A 109 -7.08 -2.27 17.71
N TYR A 110 -6.37 -1.98 16.60
CA TYR A 110 -4.95 -2.32 16.49
C TYR A 110 -4.10 -1.66 17.58
N SER A 111 -4.32 -0.37 17.84
CA SER A 111 -3.59 0.34 18.90
C SER A 111 -3.90 -0.20 20.31
N LYS A 112 -5.16 -0.55 20.59
CA LYS A 112 -5.58 -1.18 21.85
C LYS A 112 -4.94 -2.56 22.04
N ASN A 113 -4.90 -3.37 20.99
CA ASN A 113 -4.22 -4.66 21.00
C ASN A 113 -2.73 -4.48 21.33
N CYS A 114 -2.08 -3.46 20.76
CA CYS A 114 -0.68 -3.19 21.06
C CYS A 114 -0.44 -2.80 22.52
N ASP A 115 -1.32 -1.98 23.10
CA ASP A 115 -1.24 -1.62 24.53
C ASP A 115 -1.31 -2.87 25.44
N MET A 116 -2.14 -3.85 25.09
CA MET A 116 -2.21 -5.13 25.80
C MET A 116 -0.94 -5.98 25.65
N ILE A 117 -0.40 -6.08 24.44
CA ILE A 117 0.84 -6.83 24.18
C ILE A 117 2.00 -6.21 24.97
N VAL A 118 2.24 -4.90 24.79
CA VAL A 118 3.36 -4.19 25.42
C VAL A 118 3.21 -4.14 26.94
N GLY A 119 1.98 -4.03 27.44
CA GLY A 119 1.69 -4.06 28.87
C GLY A 119 1.89 -5.43 29.54
N ASN A 120 1.92 -6.52 28.76
CA ASN A 120 2.12 -7.87 29.29
C ASN A 120 3.61 -8.15 29.55
N ARG A 121 4.07 -7.85 30.77
CA ARG A 121 5.46 -8.05 31.20
C ARG A 121 5.96 -9.50 31.09
N ASN A 122 5.09 -10.48 31.34
CA ASN A 122 5.46 -11.88 31.26
C ASN A 122 5.70 -12.28 29.80
N LEU A 123 4.79 -11.89 28.89
CA LEU A 123 4.96 -12.09 27.45
C LEU A 123 6.25 -11.42 26.94
N MET A 124 6.48 -10.15 27.31
CA MET A 124 7.70 -9.44 26.89
C MET A 124 8.97 -10.11 27.40
N ARG A 125 8.96 -10.65 28.62
CA ARG A 125 10.08 -11.44 29.16
C ARG A 125 10.30 -12.72 28.35
N THR A 126 9.23 -13.47 28.05
CA THR A 126 9.30 -14.69 27.23
C THR A 126 9.84 -14.39 25.84
N LEU A 127 9.32 -13.37 25.16
CA LEU A 127 9.79 -12.98 23.82
C LEU A 127 11.27 -12.56 23.81
N LYS A 128 11.75 -11.88 24.86
CA LYS A 128 13.18 -11.55 25.00
C LYS A 128 14.05 -12.80 25.19
N GLN A 129 13.56 -13.80 25.91
CA GLN A 129 14.29 -15.05 26.16
C GLN A 129 14.40 -15.94 24.91
N GLU A 130 13.46 -15.82 23.98
CA GLU A 130 13.45 -16.59 22.73
C GLU A 130 14.63 -16.25 21.78
N LYS A 131 15.23 -15.05 21.92
CA LYS A 131 16.38 -14.57 21.13
C LYS A 131 16.17 -14.68 19.61
N PHE A 132 15.16 -13.97 19.11
CA PHE A 132 14.86 -13.90 17.68
C PHE A 132 15.99 -13.21 16.88
N ASP A 133 16.23 -13.68 15.66
CA ASP A 133 17.20 -13.07 14.72
C ASP A 133 16.53 -11.99 13.82
N LEU A 134 15.23 -12.13 13.55
CA LEU A 134 14.45 -11.21 12.71
C LEU A 134 12.97 -11.16 13.16
N LEU A 135 12.34 -9.99 13.02
CA LEU A 135 10.90 -9.83 13.13
C LEU A 135 10.29 -9.39 11.78
N LEU A 136 9.25 -10.07 11.32
CA LEU A 136 8.46 -9.62 10.17
C LEU A 136 7.26 -8.80 10.66
N VAL A 137 7.23 -7.53 10.23
CA VAL A 137 6.17 -6.57 10.58
C VAL A 137 5.18 -6.48 9.43
N ASP A 138 3.88 -6.60 9.72
CA ASP A 138 2.83 -6.09 8.83
C ASP A 138 2.51 -4.65 9.26
N PRO A 139 2.59 -3.64 8.38
CA PRO A 139 2.35 -2.24 8.76
C PRO A 139 0.89 -1.98 9.17
N ASN A 140 -0.04 -2.89 8.86
CA ASN A 140 -1.40 -2.84 9.40
C ASN A 140 -1.45 -3.15 10.90
N GLU A 141 -0.47 -3.91 11.41
CA GLU A 141 -0.25 -4.19 12.83
C GLU A 141 1.07 -3.55 13.29
N MET A 142 1.03 -2.23 13.48
CA MET A 142 2.22 -1.44 13.82
C MET A 142 2.88 -1.83 15.15
N CYS A 143 2.19 -2.62 16.00
CA CYS A 143 2.82 -3.11 17.21
C CYS A 143 4.09 -3.93 16.92
N GLY A 144 4.19 -4.54 15.73
CA GLY A 144 5.41 -5.23 15.30
C GLY A 144 6.66 -4.34 15.37
N PHE A 145 6.56 -3.05 15.02
CA PHE A 145 7.67 -2.09 15.15
C PHE A 145 8.07 -1.88 16.61
N VAL A 146 7.07 -1.69 17.49
CA VAL A 146 7.29 -1.48 18.93
C VAL A 146 7.92 -2.71 19.59
N ILE A 147 7.42 -3.90 19.24
CA ILE A 147 7.95 -5.18 19.73
C ILE A 147 9.38 -5.36 19.24
N ALA A 148 9.66 -5.10 17.95
CA ALA A 148 11.01 -5.25 17.42
C ALA A 148 12.02 -4.36 18.17
N HIS A 149 11.62 -3.12 18.44
CA HIS A 149 12.41 -2.18 19.25
C HIS A 149 12.63 -2.66 20.68
N LEU A 150 11.59 -3.16 21.35
CA LEU A 150 11.68 -3.71 22.71
C LEU A 150 12.58 -4.93 22.82
N LEU A 151 12.61 -5.77 21.78
CA LEU A 151 13.44 -6.96 21.70
C LEU A 151 14.87 -6.65 21.24
N GLY A 152 15.12 -5.46 20.68
CA GLY A 152 16.41 -5.12 20.06
C GLY A 152 16.71 -5.97 18.81
N VAL A 153 15.67 -6.45 18.13
CA VAL A 153 15.79 -7.33 16.96
C VAL A 153 15.63 -6.53 15.68
N LYS A 154 16.29 -6.98 14.61
CA LYS A 154 16.12 -6.41 13.27
C LYS A 154 14.73 -6.78 12.75
N TYR A 155 14.18 -5.91 11.91
CA TYR A 155 12.88 -6.16 11.31
C TYR A 155 12.85 -5.78 9.85
N ALA A 156 12.07 -6.58 9.12
CA ALA A 156 11.70 -6.34 7.75
C ALA A 156 10.18 -6.22 7.69
N VAL A 157 9.70 -5.34 6.82
CA VAL A 157 8.27 -5.10 6.66
C VAL A 157 7.76 -5.96 5.53
N PHE A 158 6.68 -6.68 5.79
CA PHE A 158 5.88 -7.37 4.78
C PHE A 158 4.52 -6.67 4.70
N SER A 159 4.36 -5.78 3.72
CA SER A 159 3.12 -4.99 3.54
C SER A 159 2.11 -5.78 2.74
N THR A 160 1.14 -6.38 3.43
CA THR A 160 0.01 -7.13 2.86
C THR A 160 -1.10 -6.23 2.31
N GLY A 161 -0.99 -4.90 2.45
CA GLY A 161 -1.97 -3.91 1.97
C GLY A 161 -1.81 -2.54 2.63
N LEU A 162 -2.62 -1.57 2.19
CA LEU A 162 -2.85 -0.23 2.79
C LEU A 162 -1.67 0.75 2.91
N TRP A 163 -0.41 0.32 2.71
CA TRP A 163 0.76 1.17 2.89
C TRP A 163 1.68 1.17 1.67
N TYR A 164 1.92 2.36 1.13
CA TYR A 164 2.79 2.57 -0.02
C TYR A 164 4.17 3.14 0.37
N PRO A 165 5.19 2.92 -0.47
CA PRO A 165 6.57 3.32 -0.25
C PRO A 165 6.80 4.79 0.13
N ALA A 166 5.87 5.68 -0.19
CA ALA A 166 5.92 7.08 0.20
C ALA A 166 6.02 7.26 1.73
N GLU A 167 5.33 6.41 2.49
CA GLU A 167 5.34 6.46 3.95
C GLU A 167 6.71 6.14 4.55
N VAL A 168 7.60 5.57 3.75
CA VAL A 168 8.88 5.00 4.18
C VAL A 168 10.03 5.62 3.40
N GLY A 169 9.81 6.83 2.86
CA GLY A 169 10.84 7.65 2.22
C GLY A 169 11.06 7.39 0.72
N ALA A 170 10.33 6.47 0.09
CA ALA A 170 10.45 6.32 -1.36
C ALA A 170 9.78 7.49 -2.10
N PRO A 171 10.34 7.95 -3.24
CA PRO A 171 9.78 9.08 -3.95
C PRO A 171 8.36 8.77 -4.46
N ALA A 172 7.44 9.70 -4.21
CA ALA A 172 6.07 9.68 -4.73
C ALA A 172 5.77 10.98 -5.47
N PRO A 173 6.22 11.13 -6.74
CA PRO A 173 5.91 12.31 -7.53
C PRO A 173 4.39 12.42 -7.75
N LEU A 174 3.74 13.37 -7.07
CA LEU A 174 2.28 13.55 -7.08
C LEU A 174 1.73 13.93 -8.47
N SER A 175 2.61 14.26 -9.41
CA SER A 175 2.26 14.56 -10.80
C SER A 175 1.78 13.34 -11.59
N TYR A 176 2.19 12.12 -11.23
CA TYR A 176 1.80 10.88 -11.92
C TYR A 176 1.69 9.66 -11.01
N VAL A 177 2.16 9.70 -9.77
CA VAL A 177 1.96 8.57 -8.83
C VAL A 177 0.66 8.82 -8.07
N PRO A 178 -0.39 8.01 -8.28
CA PRO A 178 -1.64 8.15 -7.56
C PRO A 178 -1.46 7.73 -6.10
N GLU A 179 -1.98 8.56 -5.20
CA GLU A 179 -2.01 8.30 -3.77
C GLU A 179 -3.06 7.24 -3.45
N PHE A 180 -2.82 6.48 -2.40
CA PHE A 180 -3.79 5.50 -1.92
C PHE A 180 -5.14 6.16 -1.55
N ASN A 181 -6.24 5.47 -1.84
CA ASN A 181 -7.61 5.96 -1.76
C ASN A 181 -7.94 7.17 -2.65
N SER A 182 -7.03 7.64 -3.51
CA SER A 182 -7.37 8.67 -4.50
C SER A 182 -8.30 8.12 -5.59
N LEU A 183 -8.24 6.81 -5.85
CA LEU A 183 -8.93 6.12 -6.95
C LEU A 183 -8.57 6.70 -8.33
N LEU A 184 -7.34 7.22 -8.46
CA LEU A 184 -6.78 7.76 -9.68
C LEU A 184 -5.81 6.78 -10.33
N THR A 185 -5.44 7.07 -11.57
CA THR A 185 -4.42 6.31 -12.33
C THR A 185 -3.12 7.09 -12.43
N ASP A 186 -2.11 6.52 -13.08
CA ASP A 186 -0.86 7.21 -13.41
C ASP A 186 -1.01 8.25 -14.52
N HIS A 187 -2.16 8.28 -15.19
CA HIS A 187 -2.56 9.34 -16.09
C HIS A 187 -3.58 10.25 -15.40
N MET A 188 -3.18 11.50 -15.14
CA MET A 188 -4.00 12.48 -14.43
C MET A 188 -4.01 13.84 -15.14
N ASN A 189 -5.19 14.44 -15.24
CA ASN A 189 -5.37 15.83 -15.61
C ASN A 189 -5.06 16.79 -14.44
N LEU A 190 -5.24 18.10 -14.63
CA LEU A 190 -4.95 19.09 -13.60
C LEU A 190 -5.79 18.89 -12.31
N PHE A 191 -7.09 18.68 -12.44
CA PHE A 191 -7.99 18.51 -11.29
C PHE A 191 -7.73 17.19 -10.56
N GLU A 192 -7.39 16.14 -11.30
CA GLU A 192 -6.98 14.86 -10.72
C GLU A 192 -5.67 14.99 -9.96
N ARG A 193 -4.69 15.74 -10.47
CA ARG A 193 -3.45 16.04 -9.73
C ARG A 193 -3.70 16.87 -8.47
N ILE A 194 -4.65 17.82 -8.51
CA ILE A 194 -5.08 18.57 -7.32
C ILE A 194 -5.70 17.61 -6.30
N LYS A 195 -6.64 16.77 -6.71
CA LYS A 195 -7.25 15.74 -5.86
C LYS A 195 -6.18 14.82 -5.26
N ASN A 196 -5.27 14.33 -6.08
CA ASN A 196 -4.16 13.46 -5.66
C ASN A 196 -3.31 14.13 -4.57
N THR A 197 -2.98 15.40 -4.77
CA THR A 197 -2.19 16.20 -3.82
C THR A 197 -2.95 16.39 -2.50
N VAL A 198 -4.24 16.69 -2.55
CA VAL A 198 -5.07 16.84 -1.34
C VAL A 198 -5.15 15.52 -0.57
N VAL A 199 -5.38 14.40 -1.26
CA VAL A 199 -5.42 13.06 -0.64
C VAL A 199 -4.06 12.73 0.00
N TYR A 200 -2.95 13.02 -0.67
CA TYR A 200 -1.60 12.85 -0.11
C TYR A 200 -1.40 13.64 1.19
N LEU A 201 -1.79 14.92 1.20
CA LEU A 201 -1.66 15.77 2.39
C LEU A 201 -2.53 15.26 3.55
N ILE A 202 -3.77 14.86 3.28
CA ILE A 202 -4.68 14.29 4.28
C ILE A 202 -4.12 12.98 4.84
N SER A 203 -3.64 12.09 3.96
CA SER A 203 -3.05 10.80 4.35
C SER A 203 -1.84 11.00 5.25
N ARG A 204 -0.88 11.85 4.82
CA ARG A 204 0.34 12.15 5.58
C ARG A 204 0.05 12.80 6.92
N PHE A 205 -0.94 13.69 6.96
CA PHE A 205 -1.39 14.31 8.21
C PHE A 205 -2.02 13.26 9.14
N GLY A 206 -2.91 12.41 8.63
CA GLY A 206 -3.54 11.34 9.39
C GLY A 206 -2.52 10.37 9.99
N VAL A 207 -1.53 9.92 9.20
CA VAL A 207 -0.46 9.05 9.68
C VAL A 207 0.37 9.75 10.76
N SER A 208 0.92 10.93 10.45
CA SER A 208 1.87 11.62 11.32
C SER A 208 1.25 12.12 12.63
N PHE A 209 -0.02 12.55 12.61
CA PHE A 209 -0.65 13.22 13.77
C PHE A 209 -1.73 12.38 14.46
N LEU A 210 -2.30 11.36 13.80
CA LEU A 210 -3.35 10.52 14.41
C LEU A 210 -2.90 9.09 14.67
N VAL A 211 -2.19 8.46 13.72
CA VAL A 211 -1.83 7.03 13.82
C VAL A 211 -0.56 6.82 14.63
N LEU A 212 0.58 7.37 14.19
CA LEU A 212 1.88 7.17 14.86
C LEU A 212 1.87 7.63 16.34
N PRO A 213 1.28 8.78 16.70
CA PRO A 213 1.25 9.24 18.10
C PRO A 213 0.44 8.35 19.04
N LYS A 214 -0.47 7.47 18.54
CA LYS A 214 -1.14 6.48 19.40
C LYS A 214 -0.14 5.47 19.94
N TYR A 215 0.76 4.97 19.09
CA TYR A 215 1.77 3.98 19.47
C TYR A 215 2.91 4.61 20.28
N GLU A 216 3.28 5.87 20.01
CA GLU A 216 4.24 6.61 20.86
C GLU A 216 3.72 6.77 22.29
N ARG A 217 2.43 7.09 22.46
CA ARG A 217 1.81 7.15 23.80
C ARG A 217 1.84 5.80 24.52
N ILE A 218 1.67 4.69 23.80
CA ILE A 218 1.80 3.34 24.37
C ILE A 218 3.25 3.10 24.83
N MET A 219 4.23 3.46 24.00
CA MET A 219 5.65 3.36 24.36
C MET A 219 6.00 4.20 25.60
N GLN A 220 5.48 5.43 25.69
CA GLN A 220 5.67 6.30 26.85
C GLN A 220 4.99 5.73 28.11
N LYS A 221 3.72 5.29 27.99
CA LYS A 221 2.94 4.68 29.07
C LYS A 221 3.68 3.49 29.70
N HIS A 222 4.30 2.64 28.88
CA HIS A 222 5.02 1.46 29.33
C HIS A 222 6.53 1.68 29.53
N LYS A 223 7.00 2.93 29.44
CA LYS A 223 8.40 3.33 29.65
C LYS A 223 9.38 2.52 28.79
N VAL A 224 9.07 2.40 27.50
CA VAL A 224 9.90 1.67 26.53
C VAL A 224 11.21 2.42 26.32
N LEU A 225 12.33 1.72 26.51
CA LEU A 225 13.69 2.25 26.33
C LEU A 225 14.48 1.44 25.28
N PRO A 226 15.41 2.06 24.53
CA PRO A 226 15.67 3.51 24.52
C PRO A 226 14.53 4.31 23.88
N GLU A 227 14.39 5.60 24.21
CA GLU A 227 13.32 6.43 23.66
C GLU A 227 13.50 6.62 22.14
N ARG A 228 12.44 6.37 21.37
CA ARG A 228 12.38 6.53 19.92
C ARG A 228 10.97 6.92 19.50
N SER A 229 10.87 7.74 18.45
CA SER A 229 9.60 8.04 17.80
C SER A 229 9.14 6.85 16.97
N MET A 230 7.83 6.73 16.75
CA MET A 230 7.31 5.71 15.83
C MET A 230 7.72 5.99 14.39
N TYR A 231 7.92 7.26 14.04
CA TYR A 231 8.49 7.65 12.76
C TYR A 231 9.89 7.02 12.55
N ASP A 232 10.77 7.10 13.55
CA ASP A 232 12.10 6.48 13.53
C ASP A 232 12.01 4.96 13.40
N LEU A 233 11.07 4.32 14.10
CA LEU A 233 10.88 2.87 14.00
C LEU A 233 10.38 2.45 12.61
N VAL A 234 9.45 3.18 12.01
CA VAL A 234 9.01 2.86 10.63
C VAL A 234 10.18 3.04 9.64
N HIS A 235 10.91 4.15 9.75
CA HIS A 235 12.05 4.46 8.87
C HIS A 235 13.29 3.60 9.17
N GLY A 236 13.36 2.94 10.32
CA GLY A 236 14.46 2.05 10.73
C GLY A 236 14.40 0.64 10.13
N SER A 237 13.33 0.33 9.37
CA SER A 237 13.14 -0.96 8.71
C SER A 237 14.29 -1.34 7.78
N SER A 238 14.71 -2.61 7.82
CA SER A 238 15.81 -3.11 6.96
C SER A 238 15.39 -3.26 5.50
N LEU A 239 14.16 -3.70 5.25
CA LEU A 239 13.61 -3.91 3.92
C LEU A 239 12.08 -3.78 3.96
N TRP A 240 11.50 -3.34 2.85
CA TRP A 240 10.06 -3.29 2.60
C TRP A 240 9.70 -4.25 1.47
N MET A 241 9.01 -5.33 1.82
CA MET A 241 8.45 -6.30 0.89
C MET A 241 6.98 -5.96 0.68
N LEU A 242 6.65 -5.41 -0.48
CA LEU A 242 5.28 -5.06 -0.84
C LEU A 242 4.60 -6.28 -1.44
N CYS A 243 3.44 -6.68 -0.91
CA CYS A 243 2.64 -7.78 -1.44
C CYS A 243 1.87 -7.36 -2.71
N THR A 244 2.56 -6.69 -3.63
CA THR A 244 2.09 -6.30 -4.96
C THR A 244 3.20 -6.54 -6.00
N ASP A 245 2.93 -6.32 -7.28
CA ASP A 245 3.91 -6.51 -8.34
C ASP A 245 3.79 -5.50 -9.49
N VAL A 246 4.75 -5.56 -10.40
CA VAL A 246 4.84 -4.63 -11.54
C VAL A 246 3.79 -4.88 -12.63
N ALA A 247 3.15 -6.07 -12.65
CA ALA A 247 2.10 -6.37 -13.60
C ALA A 247 0.84 -5.55 -13.26
N LEU A 248 0.44 -5.56 -11.99
CA LEU A 248 -0.75 -4.87 -11.51
C LEU A 248 -0.49 -3.39 -11.18
N GLU A 249 0.65 -3.04 -10.58
CA GLU A 249 0.94 -1.66 -10.17
C GLU A 249 1.21 -0.70 -11.34
N PHE A 250 1.06 0.59 -11.04
CA PHE A 250 1.57 1.65 -11.90
C PHE A 250 3.09 1.82 -11.71
N PRO A 251 3.87 2.01 -12.79
CA PRO A 251 5.29 2.28 -12.70
C PRO A 251 5.59 3.52 -11.85
N ARG A 252 6.54 3.41 -10.93
CA ARG A 252 6.96 4.54 -10.08
C ARG A 252 8.41 4.39 -9.59
N PRO A 253 9.02 5.47 -9.09
CA PRO A 253 10.32 5.40 -8.44
C PRO A 253 10.22 4.56 -7.17
N THR A 254 11.24 3.74 -6.94
CA THR A 254 11.38 2.91 -5.73
C THR A 254 12.80 3.00 -5.20
N LEU A 255 12.98 2.67 -3.92
CA LEU A 255 14.30 2.59 -3.30
C LEU A 255 14.83 1.16 -3.37
N PRO A 256 16.16 0.94 -3.34
CA PRO A 256 16.74 -0.41 -3.37
C PRO A 256 16.30 -1.32 -2.22
N ASN A 257 15.88 -0.74 -1.08
CA ASN A 257 15.33 -1.48 0.06
C ASN A 257 13.81 -1.73 -0.04
N VAL A 258 13.17 -1.45 -1.18
CA VAL A 258 11.75 -1.69 -1.43
C VAL A 258 11.63 -2.71 -2.57
N VAL A 259 11.02 -3.86 -2.30
CA VAL A 259 10.93 -4.99 -3.23
C VAL A 259 9.50 -5.46 -3.38
N TYR A 260 9.16 -5.94 -4.58
CA TYR A 260 7.84 -6.43 -4.93
C TYR A 260 7.77 -7.95 -4.79
N VAL A 261 6.80 -8.45 -4.03
CA VAL A 261 6.60 -9.88 -3.74
C VAL A 261 5.12 -10.31 -3.80
N GLY A 262 4.29 -9.58 -4.55
CA GLY A 262 2.87 -9.89 -4.72
C GLY A 262 2.61 -11.27 -5.32
N GLY A 263 1.45 -11.84 -4.99
CA GLY A 263 1.04 -13.17 -5.43
C GLY A 263 1.55 -14.32 -4.57
N ILE A 264 1.72 -14.14 -3.25
CA ILE A 264 2.19 -15.22 -2.35
C ILE A 264 1.31 -16.46 -2.38
N LEU A 265 -0.01 -16.30 -2.53
CA LEU A 265 -0.99 -17.39 -2.49
C LEU A 265 -1.29 -18.00 -3.86
N THR A 266 -0.71 -17.47 -4.94
CA THR A 266 -0.96 -17.99 -6.29
C THR A 266 -0.29 -19.34 -6.46
N LYS A 267 -0.94 -20.24 -7.19
CA LYS A 267 -0.39 -21.56 -7.51
C LYS A 267 -1.12 -22.18 -8.70
N PRO A 268 -0.53 -23.16 -9.40
CA PRO A 268 -1.26 -23.98 -10.36
C PRO A 268 -2.53 -24.58 -9.75
N ALA A 269 -3.58 -24.74 -10.56
CA ALA A 269 -4.83 -25.34 -10.10
C ALA A 269 -4.64 -26.82 -9.76
N SER A 270 -5.17 -27.20 -8.61
CA SER A 270 -5.33 -28.60 -8.20
C SER A 270 -6.66 -29.17 -8.72
N PRO A 271 -6.81 -30.49 -8.82
CA PRO A 271 -8.10 -31.10 -9.18
C PRO A 271 -9.24 -30.66 -8.25
N LEU A 272 -10.41 -30.37 -8.82
CA LEU A 272 -11.59 -29.97 -8.06
C LEU A 272 -12.25 -31.19 -7.40
N PRO A 273 -12.93 -31.00 -6.25
CA PRO A 273 -13.88 -31.99 -5.73
C PRO A 273 -14.92 -32.40 -6.77
N GLU A 274 -15.34 -33.66 -6.76
CA GLU A 274 -16.22 -34.26 -7.78
C GLU A 274 -17.52 -33.48 -8.00
N ASP A 275 -18.12 -32.96 -6.93
CA ASP A 275 -19.38 -32.21 -6.98
C ASP A 275 -19.22 -30.85 -7.66
N LEU A 276 -18.07 -30.19 -7.51
CA LEU A 276 -17.73 -28.95 -8.20
C LEU A 276 -17.31 -29.23 -9.63
N GLN A 277 -16.51 -30.28 -9.86
CA GLN A 277 -16.08 -30.71 -11.19
C GLN A 277 -17.28 -31.02 -12.08
N THR A 278 -18.24 -31.79 -11.57
CA THR A 278 -19.49 -32.12 -12.27
C THR A 278 -20.32 -30.87 -12.56
N TRP A 279 -20.36 -29.93 -11.60
CA TRP A 279 -21.07 -28.67 -11.81
C TRP A 279 -20.43 -27.81 -12.91
N VAL A 280 -19.11 -27.61 -12.91
CA VAL A 280 -18.44 -26.76 -13.92
C VAL A 280 -18.36 -27.43 -15.30
N ASN A 281 -18.32 -28.76 -15.37
CA ASN A 281 -18.33 -29.50 -16.62
C ASN A 281 -19.70 -29.47 -17.30
N GLY A 282 -20.79 -29.54 -16.54
CA GLY A 282 -22.14 -29.43 -17.08
C GLY A 282 -22.51 -28.02 -17.59
N ALA A 283 -21.57 -27.06 -17.54
CA ALA A 283 -21.76 -25.73 -18.10
C ALA A 283 -21.64 -25.66 -19.63
N ASN A 284 -21.23 -26.77 -20.27
CA ASN A 284 -21.04 -26.91 -21.71
C ASN A 284 -20.17 -25.75 -22.27
N GLU A 285 -20.46 -25.27 -23.48
CA GLU A 285 -19.69 -24.22 -24.16
C GLU A 285 -19.77 -22.85 -23.47
N ASN A 286 -20.86 -22.60 -22.73
CA ASN A 286 -21.09 -21.34 -22.03
C ASN A 286 -20.07 -21.11 -20.92
N GLY A 287 -19.56 -22.19 -20.29
CA GLY A 287 -18.65 -22.11 -19.16
C GLY A 287 -19.30 -21.54 -17.90
N PHE A 288 -18.47 -21.12 -16.94
CA PHE A 288 -18.98 -20.67 -15.64
C PHE A 288 -18.40 -19.34 -15.16
N VAL A 289 -19.16 -18.68 -14.29
CA VAL A 289 -18.76 -17.47 -13.55
C VAL A 289 -18.55 -17.85 -12.09
N LEU A 290 -17.46 -17.34 -11.53
CA LEU A 290 -17.18 -17.46 -10.10
C LEU A 290 -17.59 -16.17 -9.38
N VAL A 291 -18.19 -16.27 -8.19
CA VAL A 291 -18.59 -15.11 -7.38
C VAL A 291 -18.08 -15.28 -5.95
N SER A 292 -17.28 -14.31 -5.46
CA SER A 292 -16.74 -14.33 -4.10
C SER A 292 -16.39 -12.92 -3.61
N PHE A 293 -16.88 -12.56 -2.43
CA PHE A 293 -16.57 -11.29 -1.76
C PHE A 293 -15.48 -11.42 -0.67
N GLY A 294 -14.71 -12.52 -0.70
CA GLY A 294 -13.57 -12.73 0.20
C GLY A 294 -13.96 -13.25 1.58
N ALA A 295 -12.96 -13.68 2.36
CA ALA A 295 -13.19 -14.35 3.65
C ALA A 295 -13.79 -13.41 4.71
N GLY A 296 -13.43 -12.12 4.67
CA GLY A 296 -13.89 -11.11 5.63
C GLY A 296 -15.30 -10.58 5.39
N VAL A 297 -15.93 -10.90 4.27
CA VAL A 297 -17.30 -10.46 3.94
C VAL A 297 -18.22 -11.67 3.92
N LYS A 298 -18.90 -11.92 5.05
CA LYS A 298 -19.96 -12.93 5.13
C LYS A 298 -21.32 -12.29 4.95
N TYR A 299 -21.49 -11.08 5.48
CA TYR A 299 -22.72 -10.32 5.34
C TYR A 299 -22.75 -9.50 4.04
N LEU A 300 -23.78 -9.72 3.23
CA LEU A 300 -24.24 -8.81 2.19
C LEU A 300 -25.65 -8.33 2.56
N SER A 301 -25.99 -7.08 2.26
CA SER A 301 -27.37 -6.61 2.43
C SER A 301 -28.32 -7.38 1.50
N GLU A 302 -29.59 -7.51 1.91
CA GLU A 302 -30.60 -8.18 1.08
C GLU A 302 -30.74 -7.53 -0.30
N ASP A 303 -30.67 -6.20 -0.37
CA ASP A 303 -30.71 -5.46 -1.64
C ASP A 303 -29.59 -5.91 -2.59
N ILE A 304 -28.33 -5.91 -2.13
CA ILE A 304 -27.18 -6.30 -2.94
C ILE A 304 -27.24 -7.79 -3.30
N ALA A 305 -27.60 -8.66 -2.34
CA ALA A 305 -27.72 -10.09 -2.59
C ALA A 305 -28.81 -10.41 -3.62
N ASN A 306 -29.96 -9.73 -3.57
CA ASN A 306 -31.03 -9.93 -4.54
C ASN A 306 -30.66 -9.37 -5.92
N LYS A 307 -30.01 -8.20 -5.99
CA LYS A 307 -29.51 -7.65 -7.26
C LYS A 307 -28.51 -8.59 -7.95
N LEU A 308 -27.58 -9.14 -7.16
CA LEU A 308 -26.64 -10.17 -7.63
C LEU A 308 -27.37 -11.39 -8.15
N ALA A 309 -28.29 -11.96 -7.36
CA ALA A 309 -29.03 -13.15 -7.75
C ALA A 309 -29.82 -12.95 -9.05
N HIS A 310 -30.48 -11.80 -9.20
CA HIS A 310 -31.28 -11.51 -10.40
C HIS A 310 -30.41 -11.31 -11.65
N ALA A 311 -29.28 -10.59 -11.55
CA ALA A 311 -28.35 -10.44 -12.66
C ALA A 311 -27.71 -11.78 -13.06
N LEU A 312 -27.30 -12.59 -12.08
CA LEU A 312 -26.67 -13.90 -12.30
C LEU A 312 -27.66 -14.91 -12.91
N ALA A 313 -28.94 -14.88 -12.52
CA ALA A 313 -29.97 -15.76 -13.05
C ALA A 313 -30.22 -15.58 -14.55
N ARG A 314 -29.89 -14.40 -15.10
CA ARG A 314 -30.04 -14.08 -16.53
C ARG A 314 -28.88 -14.61 -17.38
N LEU A 315 -27.78 -15.03 -16.77
CA LEU A 315 -26.61 -15.52 -17.50
C LEU A 315 -26.83 -16.95 -18.03
N PRO A 316 -26.38 -17.26 -19.25
CA PRO A 316 -26.37 -18.63 -19.75
C PRO A 316 -25.27 -19.49 -19.10
N GLN A 317 -24.30 -18.86 -18.43
CA GLN A 317 -23.25 -19.53 -17.66
C GLN A 317 -23.81 -20.19 -16.40
N ARG A 318 -23.17 -21.28 -15.99
CA ARG A 318 -23.30 -21.74 -14.60
C ARG A 318 -22.58 -20.76 -13.68
N VAL A 319 -23.02 -20.67 -12.44
CA VAL A 319 -22.46 -19.78 -11.43
C VAL A 319 -22.13 -20.59 -10.20
N ILE A 320 -20.94 -20.38 -9.65
CA ILE A 320 -20.57 -20.81 -8.31
C ILE A 320 -20.43 -19.55 -7.47
N TRP A 321 -21.26 -19.40 -6.45
CA TRP A 321 -21.26 -18.23 -5.60
C TRP A 321 -20.99 -18.61 -4.15
N ARG A 322 -19.84 -18.15 -3.64
CA ARG A 322 -19.56 -18.20 -2.21
C ARG A 322 -20.44 -17.22 -1.47
N PHE A 323 -21.38 -17.72 -0.67
CA PHE A 323 -22.38 -16.92 0.02
C PHE A 323 -22.73 -17.52 1.38
N SER A 324 -22.94 -16.64 2.36
CA SER A 324 -23.39 -17.01 3.70
C SER A 324 -24.67 -16.23 4.03
N GLY A 325 -25.62 -16.88 4.69
CA GLY A 325 -26.89 -16.28 5.09
C GLY A 325 -28.08 -16.80 4.28
N ASN A 326 -29.16 -16.01 4.27
CA ASN A 326 -30.43 -16.44 3.68
C ASN A 326 -30.36 -16.44 2.16
N LYS A 327 -30.83 -17.54 1.54
CA LYS A 327 -30.92 -17.68 0.09
C LYS A 327 -31.63 -16.46 -0.53
N PRO A 328 -31.01 -15.75 -1.50
CA PRO A 328 -31.65 -14.63 -2.19
C PRO A 328 -32.93 -15.07 -2.93
N ARG A 329 -33.91 -14.17 -3.03
CA ARG A 329 -35.24 -14.50 -3.57
C ARG A 329 -35.20 -14.90 -5.05
N ASN A 330 -34.38 -14.20 -5.84
CA ASN A 330 -34.30 -14.36 -7.29
C ASN A 330 -33.13 -15.25 -7.73
N LEU A 331 -32.77 -16.25 -6.93
CA LEU A 331 -31.66 -17.14 -7.27
C LEU A 331 -32.03 -18.08 -8.42
N GLY A 332 -31.34 -17.93 -9.55
CA GLY A 332 -31.53 -18.78 -10.73
C GLY A 332 -31.00 -20.21 -10.54
N ASN A 333 -31.58 -21.16 -11.28
CA ASN A 333 -31.17 -22.58 -11.27
C ASN A 333 -29.73 -22.80 -11.80
N ASN A 334 -29.18 -21.80 -12.50
CA ASN A 334 -27.79 -21.81 -12.96
C ASN A 334 -26.79 -21.49 -11.84
N THR A 335 -27.23 -21.17 -10.62
CA THR A 335 -26.37 -20.72 -9.53
C THR A 335 -26.32 -21.71 -8.37
N LYS A 336 -25.11 -22.18 -8.03
CA LYS A 336 -24.82 -23.00 -6.84
C LYS A 336 -24.23 -22.13 -5.74
N LEU A 337 -24.94 -22.03 -4.61
CA LEU A 337 -24.43 -21.37 -3.40
C LEU A 337 -23.57 -22.33 -2.59
N ILE A 338 -22.41 -21.87 -2.14
CA ILE A 338 -21.50 -22.66 -1.30
C ILE A 338 -20.88 -21.78 -0.19
N GLU A 339 -20.47 -22.36 0.94
CA GLU A 339 -19.85 -21.59 2.02
C GLU A 339 -18.32 -21.45 1.88
N TRP A 340 -17.67 -22.48 1.34
CA TRP A 340 -16.22 -22.53 1.16
C TRP A 340 -15.85 -22.94 -0.27
N LEU A 341 -14.83 -22.30 -0.83
CA LEU A 341 -14.50 -22.36 -2.24
C LEU A 341 -13.00 -22.65 -2.45
N PRO A 342 -12.61 -23.66 -3.25
CA PRO A 342 -11.25 -23.79 -3.76
C PRO A 342 -11.01 -22.74 -4.87
N GLN A 343 -10.90 -21.46 -4.45
CA GLN A 343 -10.94 -20.30 -5.35
C GLN A 343 -9.88 -20.35 -6.45
N ASN A 344 -8.61 -20.55 -6.06
CA ASN A 344 -7.49 -20.66 -6.99
C ASN A 344 -7.74 -21.75 -8.06
N ASP A 345 -8.26 -22.90 -7.64
CA ASP A 345 -8.42 -24.06 -8.51
C ASP A 345 -9.56 -23.85 -9.51
N LEU A 346 -10.66 -23.22 -9.06
CA LEU A 346 -11.75 -22.82 -9.95
C LEU A 346 -11.30 -21.72 -10.93
N LEU A 347 -10.50 -20.75 -10.48
CA LEU A 347 -9.94 -19.72 -11.36
C LEU A 347 -8.99 -20.32 -12.42
N GLY A 348 -8.29 -21.41 -12.11
CA GLY A 348 -7.44 -22.11 -13.08
C GLY A 348 -8.15 -23.16 -13.94
N HIS A 349 -9.47 -23.33 -13.79
CA HIS A 349 -10.24 -24.28 -14.59
C HIS A 349 -10.48 -23.74 -16.01
N SER A 350 -10.37 -24.59 -17.04
CA SER A 350 -10.47 -24.18 -18.47
C SER A 350 -11.80 -23.51 -18.84
N ASN A 351 -12.89 -23.89 -18.18
CA ASN A 351 -14.24 -23.38 -18.46
C ASN A 351 -14.59 -22.05 -17.75
N ILE A 352 -13.68 -21.47 -16.96
CA ILE A 352 -13.93 -20.19 -16.30
C ILE A 352 -14.05 -19.06 -17.33
N LYS A 353 -15.09 -18.23 -17.21
CA LYS A 353 -15.31 -17.08 -18.09
C LYS A 353 -14.97 -15.75 -17.42
N ALA A 354 -15.43 -15.57 -16.19
CA ALA A 354 -15.19 -14.34 -15.44
C ALA A 354 -15.25 -14.59 -13.93
N PHE A 355 -14.67 -13.67 -13.17
CA PHE A 355 -14.76 -13.62 -11.73
C PHE A 355 -15.50 -12.34 -11.29
N LEU A 356 -16.54 -12.49 -10.47
CA LEU A 356 -17.20 -11.39 -9.78
C LEU A 356 -16.64 -11.31 -8.35
N SER A 357 -15.91 -10.22 -8.07
CA SER A 357 -15.11 -10.10 -6.85
C SER A 357 -15.38 -8.81 -6.10
N HIS A 358 -15.19 -8.85 -4.78
CA HIS A 358 -14.97 -7.63 -3.99
C HIS A 358 -13.66 -6.90 -4.33
N GLY A 359 -12.70 -7.50 -5.05
CA GLY A 359 -11.44 -6.83 -5.38
C GLY A 359 -10.34 -6.94 -4.32
N GLY A 360 -10.44 -7.88 -3.36
CA GLY A 360 -9.35 -8.15 -2.41
C GLY A 360 -8.06 -8.57 -3.11
N LEU A 361 -6.93 -8.02 -2.68
CA LEU A 361 -5.64 -8.13 -3.36
C LEU A 361 -5.22 -9.57 -3.69
N ASN A 362 -5.32 -10.48 -2.71
CA ASN A 362 -5.01 -11.90 -2.92
C ASN A 362 -5.89 -12.55 -4.00
N SER A 363 -7.19 -12.26 -4.00
CA SER A 363 -8.12 -12.82 -4.98
C SER A 363 -7.83 -12.28 -6.38
N ILE A 364 -7.45 -11.01 -6.49
CA ILE A 364 -7.05 -10.42 -7.77
C ILE A 364 -5.73 -11.00 -8.26
N PHE A 365 -4.76 -11.28 -7.39
CA PHE A 365 -3.54 -11.98 -7.78
C PHE A 365 -3.80 -13.40 -8.28
N GLU A 366 -4.65 -14.19 -7.63
CA GLU A 366 -5.05 -15.52 -8.14
C GLU A 366 -5.74 -15.40 -9.50
N THR A 367 -6.62 -14.40 -9.66
CA THR A 367 -7.37 -14.15 -10.89
C THR A 367 -6.44 -13.75 -12.04
N MET A 368 -5.50 -12.85 -11.78
CA MET A 368 -4.48 -12.42 -12.74
C MET A 368 -3.52 -13.57 -13.06
N TYR A 369 -3.10 -14.35 -12.06
CA TYR A 369 -2.28 -15.54 -12.27
C TYR A 369 -2.94 -16.52 -13.23
N HIS A 370 -4.25 -16.71 -13.19
CA HIS A 370 -4.96 -17.59 -14.13
C HIS A 370 -5.46 -16.89 -15.41
N GLY A 371 -5.18 -15.59 -15.58
CA GLY A 371 -5.57 -14.82 -16.76
C GLY A 371 -7.09 -14.70 -16.94
N VAL A 372 -7.82 -14.57 -15.82
CA VAL A 372 -9.28 -14.50 -15.81
C VAL A 372 -9.75 -13.04 -15.75
N PRO A 373 -10.71 -12.62 -16.59
CA PRO A 373 -11.31 -11.30 -16.49
C PRO A 373 -12.16 -11.13 -15.22
N VAL A 374 -12.31 -9.90 -14.75
CA VAL A 374 -12.99 -9.63 -13.47
C VAL A 374 -14.02 -8.50 -13.57
N VAL A 375 -15.15 -8.68 -12.90
CA VAL A 375 -16.05 -7.59 -12.54
C VAL A 375 -15.89 -7.36 -11.03
N GLY A 376 -15.55 -6.14 -10.63
CA GLY A 376 -15.27 -5.80 -9.24
C GLY A 376 -16.35 -4.93 -8.63
N ILE A 377 -16.76 -5.30 -7.42
CA ILE A 377 -17.68 -4.53 -6.56
C ILE A 377 -16.96 -4.30 -5.23
N PRO A 378 -16.04 -3.31 -5.14
CA PRO A 378 -15.28 -3.04 -3.94
C PRO A 378 -16.17 -2.51 -2.80
N LEU A 379 -15.90 -3.00 -1.59
CA LEU A 379 -16.74 -2.73 -0.42
C LEU A 379 -16.07 -1.81 0.62
N PHE A 380 -14.77 -1.97 0.86
CA PHE A 380 -14.01 -1.19 1.85
C PHE A 380 -12.50 -1.34 1.62
N GLY A 381 -11.69 -0.51 2.29
CA GLY A 381 -10.24 -0.66 2.31
C GLY A 381 -9.59 -0.59 0.93
N ASP A 382 -8.57 -1.44 0.73
CA ASP A 382 -7.75 -1.54 -0.48
C ASP A 382 -8.49 -2.12 -1.70
N HIS A 383 -9.72 -2.63 -1.52
CA HIS A 383 -10.52 -3.18 -2.61
C HIS A 383 -10.74 -2.18 -3.73
N TYR A 384 -11.01 -0.91 -3.37
CA TYR A 384 -11.26 0.15 -4.35
C TYR A 384 -10.01 0.42 -5.20
N ASP A 385 -8.87 0.61 -4.55
CA ASP A 385 -7.58 0.84 -5.20
C ASP A 385 -7.13 -0.32 -6.10
N THR A 386 -7.35 -1.54 -5.64
CA THR A 386 -7.03 -2.75 -6.42
C THR A 386 -7.88 -2.78 -7.69
N MET A 387 -9.18 -2.51 -7.57
CA MET A 387 -10.07 -2.50 -8.74
C MET A 387 -9.82 -1.31 -9.69
N THR A 388 -9.37 -0.16 -9.19
CA THR A 388 -8.91 0.95 -10.04
C THR A 388 -7.76 0.49 -10.95
N ARG A 389 -6.78 -0.25 -10.41
CA ARG A 389 -5.66 -0.81 -11.19
C ARG A 389 -6.12 -1.84 -12.20
N VAL A 390 -6.97 -2.77 -11.77
CA VAL A 390 -7.56 -3.80 -12.64
C VAL A 390 -8.27 -3.17 -13.84
N GLN A 391 -9.10 -2.14 -13.61
CA GLN A 391 -9.79 -1.42 -14.68
C GLN A 391 -8.80 -0.68 -15.57
N ALA A 392 -7.85 0.06 -15.00
CA ALA A 392 -6.85 0.81 -15.76
C ALA A 392 -5.98 -0.10 -16.66
N LYS A 393 -5.67 -1.31 -16.20
CA LYS A 393 -4.93 -2.32 -16.99
C LYS A 393 -5.81 -3.01 -18.04
N GLY A 394 -7.13 -2.81 -18.02
CA GLY A 394 -8.08 -3.39 -18.97
C GLY A 394 -8.44 -4.85 -18.69
N MET A 395 -8.17 -5.35 -17.49
CA MET A 395 -8.46 -6.73 -17.08
C MET A 395 -9.90 -6.89 -16.57
N GLY A 396 -10.58 -5.79 -16.24
CA GLY A 396 -11.91 -5.87 -15.67
C GLY A 396 -12.68 -4.55 -15.62
N ILE A 397 -13.88 -4.64 -15.06
CA ILE A 397 -14.80 -3.51 -14.86
C ILE A 397 -15.00 -3.30 -13.37
N LEU A 398 -14.87 -2.05 -12.91
CA LEU A 398 -15.19 -1.62 -11.56
C LEU A 398 -16.62 -1.06 -11.52
N LEU A 399 -17.43 -1.55 -10.58
CA LEU A 399 -18.78 -1.07 -10.32
C LEU A 399 -18.90 -0.50 -8.91
N ASN A 400 -19.78 0.48 -8.73
CA ASN A 400 -20.04 1.10 -7.43
C ASN A 400 -21.23 0.43 -6.75
N TRP A 401 -20.99 -0.34 -5.69
CA TRP A 401 -22.04 -1.06 -4.97
C TRP A 401 -23.18 -0.16 -4.46
N LYS A 402 -22.93 1.12 -4.19
CA LYS A 402 -23.93 2.05 -3.67
C LYS A 402 -24.98 2.44 -4.71
N THR A 403 -24.60 2.44 -5.99
CA THR A 403 -25.45 2.92 -7.09
C THR A 403 -25.78 1.84 -8.11
N ILE A 404 -25.13 0.68 -8.02
CA ILE A 404 -25.27 -0.41 -8.98
C ILE A 404 -26.73 -0.89 -9.08
N THR A 405 -27.16 -1.05 -10.32
CA THR A 405 -28.43 -1.67 -10.71
C THR A 405 -28.21 -3.10 -11.19
N GLU A 406 -29.28 -3.87 -11.23
CA GLU A 406 -29.28 -5.25 -11.75
C GLU A 406 -28.86 -5.32 -13.22
N ASN A 407 -29.27 -4.32 -14.00
CA ASN A 407 -28.94 -4.21 -15.41
C ASN A 407 -27.46 -3.89 -15.62
N GLU A 408 -26.91 -2.91 -14.90
CA GLU A 408 -25.48 -2.58 -14.98
C GLU A 408 -24.60 -3.77 -14.59
N LEU A 409 -25.01 -4.54 -13.57
CA LEU A 409 -24.29 -5.75 -13.17
C LEU A 409 -24.31 -6.82 -14.27
N TYR A 410 -25.49 -7.09 -14.83
CA TYR A 410 -25.64 -8.05 -15.93
C TYR A 410 -24.82 -7.62 -17.15
N GLU A 411 -24.93 -6.35 -17.57
CA GLU A 411 -24.22 -5.81 -18.72
C GLU A 411 -22.70 -5.86 -18.53
N ALA A 412 -22.20 -5.55 -17.33
CA ALA A 412 -20.77 -5.65 -17.03
C ALA A 412 -20.27 -7.09 -17.14
N LEU A 413 -21.01 -8.08 -16.61
CA LEU A 413 -20.66 -9.49 -16.71
C LEU A 413 -20.68 -9.96 -18.17
N VAL A 414 -21.76 -9.68 -18.90
CA VAL A 414 -21.89 -10.01 -20.32
C VAL A 414 -20.75 -9.39 -21.13
N LYS A 415 -20.41 -8.12 -20.87
CA LYS A 415 -19.33 -7.43 -21.56
C LYS A 415 -17.98 -8.10 -21.30
N VAL A 416 -17.64 -8.34 -20.03
CA VAL A 416 -16.36 -8.97 -19.66
C VAL A 416 -16.22 -10.40 -20.19
N ILE A 417 -17.33 -11.12 -20.31
CA ILE A 417 -17.37 -12.49 -20.84
C ILE A 417 -17.21 -12.51 -22.37
N ASN A 418 -17.86 -11.59 -23.08
CA ASN A 418 -17.98 -11.64 -24.55
C ASN A 418 -16.96 -10.77 -25.29
N ASP A 419 -16.45 -9.70 -24.67
CA ASP A 419 -15.41 -8.86 -25.26
C ASP A 419 -14.03 -9.49 -25.01
N PRO A 420 -13.36 -10.02 -26.06
CA PRO A 420 -12.12 -10.76 -25.90
C PRO A 420 -10.97 -9.89 -25.39
N SER A 421 -11.08 -8.56 -25.48
CA SER A 421 -10.03 -7.65 -25.01
C SER A 421 -9.74 -7.84 -23.52
N TYR A 422 -10.76 -8.04 -22.67
CA TYR A 422 -10.55 -8.27 -21.24
C TYR A 422 -9.77 -9.57 -20.98
N ARG A 423 -10.10 -10.66 -21.69
CA ARG A 423 -9.39 -11.94 -21.56
C ARG A 423 -7.95 -11.84 -22.06
N GLN A 424 -7.73 -11.18 -23.20
CA GLN A 424 -6.38 -10.97 -23.73
C GLN A 424 -5.53 -10.13 -22.78
N ARG A 425 -6.10 -9.07 -22.19
CA ARG A 425 -5.40 -8.25 -21.18
C ARG A 425 -5.11 -9.03 -19.91
N ALA A 426 -6.06 -9.82 -19.41
CA ALA A 426 -5.86 -10.69 -18.25
C ALA A 426 -4.74 -11.72 -18.50
N GLN A 427 -4.73 -12.37 -19.66
CA GLN A 427 -3.69 -13.31 -20.07
C GLN A 427 -2.33 -12.63 -20.20
N ARG A 428 -2.27 -11.43 -20.80
CA ARG A 428 -1.02 -10.67 -20.89
C ARG A 428 -0.46 -10.32 -19.52
N LEU A 429 -1.31 -9.92 -18.58
CA LEU A 429 -0.90 -9.65 -17.20
C LEU A 429 -0.46 -10.93 -16.48
N SER A 430 -1.11 -12.08 -16.74
CA SER A 430 -0.69 -13.39 -16.24
C SER A 430 0.73 -13.74 -16.66
N GLU A 431 1.07 -13.53 -17.94
CA GLU A 431 2.42 -13.75 -18.48
C GLU A 431 3.45 -12.89 -17.74
N ILE A 432 3.19 -11.58 -17.63
CA ILE A 432 4.09 -10.64 -16.94
C ILE A 432 4.23 -11.00 -15.45
N HIS A 433 3.12 -11.37 -14.79
CA HIS A 433 3.13 -11.75 -13.38
C HIS A 433 3.98 -13.01 -13.14
N LYS A 434 3.87 -14.01 -14.01
CA LYS A 434 4.60 -15.28 -13.92
C LYS A 434 6.06 -15.15 -14.34
N ASP A 435 6.37 -14.24 -15.27
CA ASP A 435 7.73 -13.98 -15.76
C ASP A 435 8.52 -13.06 -14.82
N GLN A 436 8.81 -13.59 -13.64
CA GLN A 436 9.62 -12.92 -12.61
C GLN A 436 10.69 -13.89 -12.08
N PRO A 437 11.75 -13.40 -11.41
CA PRO A 437 12.78 -14.24 -10.81
C PRO A 437 12.24 -15.17 -9.70
N GLY A 438 11.70 -16.31 -10.12
CA GLY A 438 11.09 -17.32 -9.27
C GLY A 438 9.69 -16.96 -8.75
N HIS A 439 9.09 -17.93 -8.04
CA HIS A 439 7.80 -17.75 -7.39
C HIS A 439 7.87 -16.65 -6.31
N PRO A 440 6.80 -15.84 -6.10
CA PRO A 440 6.78 -14.78 -5.09
C PRO A 440 7.19 -15.23 -3.67
N VAL A 441 6.81 -16.45 -3.27
CA VAL A 441 7.25 -17.09 -2.01
C VAL A 441 8.78 -17.21 -1.95
N ASN A 442 9.39 -17.81 -2.98
CA ASN A 442 10.84 -18.04 -3.03
C ASN A 442 11.60 -16.72 -3.04
N ARG A 443 11.09 -15.72 -3.76
CA ARG A 443 11.66 -14.37 -3.78
C ARG A 443 11.58 -13.69 -2.42
N THR A 444 10.48 -13.85 -1.70
CA THR A 444 10.33 -13.34 -0.32
C THR A 444 11.35 -13.98 0.62
N VAL A 445 11.45 -15.32 0.58
CA VAL A 445 12.42 -16.09 1.37
C VAL A 445 13.85 -15.68 1.02
N TYR A 446 14.17 -15.48 -0.26
CA TYR A 446 15.46 -14.96 -0.69
C TYR A 446 15.80 -13.63 -0.02
N TRP A 447 14.87 -12.67 -0.02
CA TRP A 447 15.08 -11.35 0.59
C TRP A 447 15.20 -11.41 2.11
N ILE A 448 14.40 -12.25 2.77
CA ILE A 448 14.55 -12.51 4.22
C ILE A 448 15.96 -13.04 4.51
N ASN A 449 16.42 -14.04 3.74
CA ASN A 449 17.75 -14.61 3.90
C ASN A 449 18.86 -13.62 3.55
N TYR A 450 18.62 -12.73 2.59
CA TYR A 450 19.55 -11.66 2.24
C TYR A 450 19.76 -10.71 3.43
N ILE A 451 18.69 -10.28 4.10
CA ILE A 451 18.78 -9.41 5.28
C ILE A 451 19.53 -10.12 6.41
N LEU A 452 19.24 -11.41 6.63
CA LEU A 452 19.90 -12.22 7.65
C LEU A 452 21.42 -12.34 7.37
N ARG A 453 21.81 -12.67 6.12
CA ARG A 453 23.22 -12.79 5.71
C ARG A 453 23.99 -11.46 5.79
N HIS A 454 23.33 -10.35 5.45
CA HIS A 454 23.96 -9.03 5.40
C HIS A 454 23.63 -8.16 6.60
N ASN A 455 23.25 -8.78 7.73
CA ASN A 455 23.08 -8.10 9.01
C ASN A 455 22.20 -6.85 8.90
N GLY A 456 21.05 -6.92 8.22
CA GLY A 456 20.15 -5.79 8.00
C GLY A 456 20.28 -5.08 6.64
N ALA A 457 21.24 -5.46 5.79
CA ALA A 457 21.42 -4.94 4.43
C ALA A 457 21.48 -3.40 4.33
N GLN A 458 22.27 -2.76 5.20
CA GLN A 458 22.39 -1.30 5.28
C GLN A 458 22.82 -0.63 3.97
N HIS A 459 23.52 -1.34 3.08
CA HIS A 459 23.92 -0.85 1.76
C HIS A 459 22.75 -0.65 0.79
N LEU A 460 21.56 -1.19 1.07
CA LEU A 460 20.33 -0.91 0.30
C LEU A 460 19.63 0.38 0.74
N ARG A 461 20.08 0.98 1.84
CA ARG A 461 19.45 2.13 2.47
C ARG A 461 19.90 3.42 1.80
N ALA A 462 18.94 4.18 1.27
CA ALA A 462 19.22 5.42 0.55
C ALA A 462 19.55 6.60 1.49
N ALA A 463 20.28 7.60 0.98
CA ALA A 463 20.64 8.80 1.74
C ALA A 463 19.44 9.67 2.15
N VAL A 464 18.26 9.45 1.55
CA VAL A 464 17.00 10.15 1.89
C VAL A 464 16.65 10.05 3.37
N TYR A 465 17.09 8.98 4.05
CA TYR A 465 16.85 8.78 5.47
C TYR A 465 17.80 9.54 6.40
N SER A 466 18.84 10.18 5.87
CA SER A 466 19.88 10.88 6.64
C SER A 466 19.97 12.37 6.33
N ILE A 467 19.18 12.87 5.37
CA ILE A 467 19.19 14.27 4.95
C ILE A 467 17.92 15.00 5.44
N SER A 468 18.00 16.31 5.55
CA SER A 468 16.86 17.14 5.94
C SER A 468 15.92 17.43 4.76
N LEU A 469 14.69 17.85 5.07
CA LEU A 469 13.70 18.21 4.04
C LEU A 469 14.18 19.34 3.12
N TYR A 470 14.88 20.35 3.66
CA TYR A 470 15.37 21.46 2.84
C TYR A 470 16.49 21.03 1.88
N GLN A 471 17.33 20.07 2.27
CA GLN A 471 18.32 19.46 1.37
C GLN A 471 17.64 18.60 0.31
N TYR A 472 16.64 17.81 0.68
CA TYR A 472 15.90 16.97 -0.25
C TYR A 472 15.25 17.78 -1.39
N PHE A 473 14.66 18.93 -1.06
CA PHE A 473 14.04 19.84 -2.03
C PHE A 473 14.99 20.92 -2.58
N LEU A 474 16.29 20.85 -2.27
CA LEU A 474 17.31 21.83 -2.68
C LEU A 474 16.96 23.28 -2.35
N LEU A 475 16.24 23.51 -1.24
CA LEU A 475 15.81 24.84 -0.82
C LEU A 475 16.98 25.70 -0.36
N ASP A 476 18.02 25.07 0.17
CA ASP A 476 19.31 25.71 0.49
C ASP A 476 20.00 26.24 -0.77
N ILE A 477 20.05 25.46 -1.85
CA ILE A 477 20.58 25.88 -3.15
C ILE A 477 19.72 26.99 -3.75
N ALA A 478 18.39 26.85 -3.73
CA ALA A 478 17.48 27.88 -4.21
C ALA A 478 17.70 29.20 -3.46
N PHE A 479 17.88 29.15 -2.15
CA PHE A 479 18.20 30.31 -1.32
C PHE A 479 19.52 30.96 -1.75
N VAL A 480 20.60 30.18 -1.92
CA VAL A 480 21.90 30.69 -2.38
C VAL A 480 21.80 31.37 -3.75
N VAL A 481 21.09 30.76 -4.71
CA VAL A 481 20.89 31.32 -6.05
C VAL A 481 20.09 32.62 -6.01
N LEU A 482 19.01 32.68 -5.23
CA LEU A 482 18.18 33.88 -5.08
C LEU A 482 18.94 35.04 -4.45
N VAL A 483 19.72 34.77 -3.40
CA VAL A 483 20.57 35.78 -2.75
C VAL A 483 21.66 36.27 -3.72
N GLY A 484 22.31 35.35 -4.45
CA GLY A 484 23.30 35.69 -5.47
C GLY A 484 22.73 36.56 -6.59
N ALA A 485 21.54 36.22 -7.10
CA ALA A 485 20.83 37.01 -8.11
C ALA A 485 20.44 38.41 -7.59
N ALA A 486 19.97 38.51 -6.35
CA ALA A 486 19.64 39.79 -5.72
C ALA A 486 20.88 40.68 -5.54
N LEU A 487 22.01 40.10 -5.12
CA LEU A 487 23.29 40.82 -5.01
C LEU A 487 23.81 41.28 -6.37
N LEU A 488 23.75 40.43 -7.40
CA LEU A 488 24.14 40.80 -8.76
C LEU A 488 23.26 41.93 -9.30
N TYR A 489 21.94 41.83 -9.13
CA TYR A 489 21.00 42.89 -9.48
C TYR A 489 21.34 44.20 -8.75
N TYR A 490 21.61 44.14 -7.44
CA TYR A 490 22.00 45.30 -6.65
C TYR A 490 23.29 45.94 -7.18
N ILE A 491 24.33 45.13 -7.47
CA ILE A 491 25.60 45.62 -8.02
C ILE A 491 25.37 46.29 -9.38
N LEU A 492 24.65 45.64 -10.29
CA LEU A 492 24.33 46.20 -11.61
C LEU A 492 23.49 47.49 -11.50
N ALA A 493 22.53 47.56 -10.58
CA ALA A 493 21.76 48.77 -10.29
C ALA A 493 22.64 49.91 -9.75
N ARG A 494 23.64 49.59 -8.92
CA ARG A 494 24.60 50.57 -8.40
C ARG A 494 25.57 51.04 -9.48
N ILE A 495 26.09 50.14 -10.32
CA ILE A 495 26.94 50.46 -11.48
C ILE A 495 26.17 51.34 -12.46
N THR A 496 24.95 50.97 -12.85
CA THR A 496 24.13 51.79 -13.76
C THR A 496 23.79 53.16 -13.17
N LYS A 497 23.49 53.24 -11.87
CA LYS A 497 23.31 54.53 -11.18
C LYS A 497 24.59 55.36 -11.17
N PHE A 498 25.75 54.72 -10.97
CA PHE A 498 27.06 55.37 -11.02
C PHE A 498 27.38 55.90 -12.43
N ILE A 499 27.21 55.07 -13.47
CA ILE A 499 27.39 55.46 -14.88
C ILE A 499 26.45 56.62 -15.22
N ARG A 500 25.16 56.55 -14.87
CA ARG A 500 24.20 57.65 -15.08
C ARG A 500 24.59 58.94 -14.36
N LYS A 501 25.21 58.85 -13.18
CA LYS A 501 25.71 60.01 -12.44
C LYS A 501 26.92 60.63 -13.15
N GLN A 502 27.85 59.82 -13.63
CA GLN A 502 29.01 60.31 -14.39
C GLN A 502 28.63 60.87 -15.76
N SER A 503 27.71 60.24 -16.50
CA SER A 503 27.25 60.74 -17.80
C SER A 503 26.54 62.09 -17.67
N LYS A 504 25.76 62.31 -16.60
CA LYS A 504 25.17 63.63 -16.29
C LYS A 504 26.22 64.69 -15.98
N HIS A 505 27.30 64.32 -15.29
CA HIS A 505 28.40 65.24 -14.98
C HIS A 505 29.20 65.62 -16.24
N LEU A 506 29.40 64.66 -17.16
CA LEU A 506 30.07 64.90 -18.45
C LEU A 506 29.24 65.80 -19.37
N TRP A 507 27.92 65.62 -19.43
CA TRP A 507 27.03 66.52 -20.19
C TRP A 507 26.86 67.90 -19.57
N SER A 508 26.92 68.05 -18.24
CA SER A 508 26.88 69.39 -17.61
C SER A 508 28.19 70.16 -17.78
N SER A 509 29.32 69.50 -18.07
CA SER A 509 30.59 70.17 -18.35
C SER A 509 30.70 70.70 -19.79
N ASP A 510 29.95 70.14 -20.75
CA ASP A 510 29.94 70.63 -22.14
C ASP A 510 29.08 71.90 -22.33
N GLU A 511 28.14 72.18 -21.42
CA GLU A 511 27.31 73.41 -21.49
C GLU A 511 28.08 74.70 -21.11
N HIS A 512 29.27 74.60 -20.53
CA HIS A 512 30.07 75.77 -20.14
C HIS A 512 31.13 76.21 -21.18
N SER A 513 31.16 75.60 -22.38
CA SER A 513 32.05 76.02 -23.48
C SER A 513 31.35 76.69 -24.69
N ALA A 514 30.05 77.02 -24.60
CA ALA A 514 29.39 77.87 -25.60
C ALA A 514 29.36 79.34 -25.12
N VAL A 515 30.45 80.05 -25.40
CA VAL A 515 30.60 81.49 -25.17
C VAL A 515 29.89 82.30 -26.27
N ASN A 516 28.98 83.20 -25.83
CA ASN A 516 28.55 84.49 -26.40
C ASN A 516 28.02 84.59 -27.86
N GLY A 517 26.75 85.00 -27.99
CA GLY A 517 26.24 85.62 -29.23
C GLY A 517 24.75 86.03 -29.22
N HIS A 518 24.47 87.24 -28.72
CA HIS A 518 23.33 88.15 -29.04
C HIS A 518 21.85 87.87 -28.63
N TYR A 519 21.30 88.89 -27.94
CA TYR A 519 19.92 89.44 -27.79
C TYR A 519 18.77 88.78 -28.61
N GLN A 520 17.52 88.67 -28.13
CA GLN A 520 16.62 89.73 -27.61
C GLN A 520 15.29 89.15 -27.04
N ASN A 521 14.85 89.66 -25.88
CA ASN A 521 13.50 89.81 -25.27
C ASN A 521 12.27 88.94 -25.67
N GLY A 522 11.56 88.41 -24.65
CA GLY A 522 10.15 88.05 -24.76
C GLY A 522 9.50 87.36 -23.54
N ILE A 523 9.14 88.16 -22.52
CA ILE A 523 8.02 88.07 -21.53
C ILE A 523 7.47 86.68 -21.07
N PRO A 524 7.31 86.45 -19.74
CA PRO A 524 6.71 85.24 -19.18
C PRO A 524 5.16 85.32 -18.97
N ASN A 525 4.47 84.21 -19.20
CA ASN A 525 3.09 83.92 -18.74
C ASN A 525 3.16 82.53 -18.06
N GLY A 526 2.89 82.32 -16.78
CA GLY A 526 1.77 82.79 -15.99
C GLY A 526 0.65 81.75 -16.02
N LYS A 527 0.51 80.90 -14.99
CA LYS A 527 -0.79 80.31 -14.58
C LYS A 527 -0.74 79.62 -13.21
N TYR A 528 -1.44 80.27 -12.28
CA TYR A 528 -1.91 79.82 -10.98
C TYR A 528 -2.95 78.69 -11.08
N ARG A 529 -2.98 77.78 -10.08
CA ARG A 529 -4.16 77.40 -9.25
C ARG A 529 -3.72 76.34 -8.21
N ARG A 530 -3.62 76.61 -6.90
CA ARG A 530 -4.58 76.94 -5.82
C ARG A 530 -5.35 75.72 -5.24
N ASN A 531 -5.33 75.68 -3.90
CA ASN A 531 -6.21 75.03 -2.92
C ASN A 531 -5.76 73.63 -2.42
N GLY A 532 -5.70 73.33 -1.12
CA GLY A 532 -6.28 74.03 0.03
C GLY A 532 -5.65 73.63 1.38
N HIS A 533 -6.08 74.39 2.39
CA HIS A 533 -5.53 74.63 3.72
C HIS A 533 -5.64 73.49 4.75
N ILE A 534 -4.77 73.58 5.75
CA ILE A 534 -4.75 72.85 7.02
C ILE A 534 -4.95 73.86 8.18
N LYS A 535 -5.50 73.35 9.30
CA LYS A 535 -5.45 73.76 10.72
C LYS A 535 -6.62 74.58 11.29
N HIS A 536 -7.16 74.11 12.41
CA HIS A 536 -6.80 74.55 13.78
C HIS A 536 -7.05 73.35 14.75
N GLU A 537 -6.10 73.05 15.64
CA GLU A 537 -6.17 73.27 17.11
C GLU A 537 -7.36 72.60 17.80
#